data_AF-A0A437A8Z9-F1
#
_entry.id   AF-A0A437A8Z9-F1
#
_cell.length_a   1.000
_cell.length_b   1.000
_cell.length_c   1.000
_cell.angle_alpha   90.00
_cell.angle_beta   90.00
_cell.angle_gamma   90.00
#
_symmetry.space_group_name_H-M   'P 1'
#
loop_
_entity.id
_entity.type
_entity.pdbx_description
1 polymer ?
#
loop_
_entity_poly.entity_id
_entity_poly.type
_entity_poly.pdbx_seq_one_letter_code
_entity_poly.pdbx_strand_id
1 'polypeptide(L)'
;MTFETNATVASFGGKLLKLSHNSTVIGSKMNLNLYLPPQAVAGSKVPWIFYLAGLTCTGDNGAEKGFFQQSAAKSGVGIVYPDTSPREPRYDGDDASWDFGRAAGFYINATKAPYSETYKMESYIIDELYDALPKAFSLDPTRVSIMGHSMGGHGALTLYLKYPQKFKSVSAFAPISNPINCPWGQKAFAGYFGDDEEAWKKHDATELVKSHKGALDVLIDVGTGDNFYKQKQLLPENLEAAAKEAGHSVGPNGLNVRYQEDYDHSYYFISTFASDHVEHHTKFLCGLYVTIKIPIIINGDINLPSPGLRGPQQNPSLRCYNSHPFTVTHR
;
A
#
# COMPACT_ATOMS: atom_id res chain seq x y z
N MET A 1 -1.69 21.11 10.59
CA MET A 1 -1.54 19.87 11.37
C MET A 1 -0.08 19.73 11.78
N THR A 2 0.17 19.31 13.02
CA THR A 2 1.52 19.05 13.54
C THR A 2 1.60 17.59 13.97
N PHE A 3 2.68 16.90 13.61
CA PHE A 3 2.94 15.52 14.04
C PHE A 3 3.88 15.51 15.25
N GLU A 4 3.51 14.77 16.28
CA GLU A 4 4.37 14.44 17.42
C GLU A 4 5.13 13.15 17.12
N THR A 5 6.46 13.16 17.26
CA THR A 5 7.27 11.95 17.15
C THR A 5 7.38 11.28 18.51
N ASN A 6 6.64 10.18 18.69
CA ASN A 6 6.61 9.43 19.94
C ASN A 6 7.83 8.52 20.10
N ALA A 7 8.34 7.97 18.99
CA ALA A 7 9.55 7.16 18.98
C ALA A 7 10.23 7.18 17.61
N THR A 8 11.53 6.90 17.58
CA THR A 8 12.33 6.74 16.36
C THR A 8 13.14 5.46 16.46
N VAL A 9 13.04 4.58 15.46
CA VAL A 9 13.75 3.30 15.39
C VAL A 9 14.60 3.26 14.12
N ALA A 10 15.89 2.96 14.25
CA ALA A 10 16.75 2.75 13.09
C ALA A 10 16.40 1.42 12.40
N SER A 11 16.24 1.43 11.08
CA SER A 11 15.87 0.23 10.30
C SER A 11 16.44 0.33 8.89
N PHE A 12 17.25 -0.65 8.47
CA PHE A 12 17.89 -0.71 7.14
C PHE A 12 18.58 0.59 6.68
N GLY A 13 19.23 1.30 7.61
CA GLY A 13 19.88 2.59 7.37
C GLY A 13 18.93 3.80 7.30
N GLY A 14 17.62 3.57 7.30
CA GLY A 14 16.57 4.58 7.43
C GLY A 14 16.08 4.72 8.88
N LYS A 15 14.94 5.39 9.04
CA LYS A 15 14.27 5.63 10.32
C LYS A 15 12.78 5.31 10.22
N LEU A 16 12.28 4.46 11.12
CA LEU A 16 10.85 4.29 11.37
C LEU A 16 10.43 5.23 12.50
N LEU A 17 9.54 6.16 12.21
CA LEU A 17 8.97 7.11 13.16
C LEU A 17 7.60 6.59 13.61
N LYS A 18 7.39 6.48 14.92
CA LYS A 18 6.06 6.28 15.52
C LYS A 18 5.48 7.67 15.78
N LEU A 19 4.39 8.03 15.10
CA LEU A 19 3.85 9.39 15.07
C LEU A 19 2.42 9.45 15.64
N SER A 20 2.06 10.60 16.19
CA SER A 20 0.67 10.91 16.52
C SER A 20 0.30 12.36 16.19
N HIS A 21 -0.98 12.62 15.96
CA HIS A 21 -1.51 13.96 15.73
C HIS A 21 -3.00 14.01 16.06
N ASN A 22 -3.55 15.22 16.22
CA ASN A 22 -5.00 15.41 16.29
C ASN A 22 -5.55 15.55 14.88
N SER A 23 -6.40 14.61 14.47
CA SER A 23 -7.06 14.64 13.18
C SER A 23 -8.28 15.55 13.25
N THR A 24 -8.38 16.45 12.28
CA THR A 24 -9.53 17.34 12.07
C THR A 24 -10.68 16.63 11.37
N VAL A 25 -10.39 15.67 10.50
CA VAL A 25 -11.41 14.89 9.79
C VAL A 25 -12.09 13.88 10.73
N ILE A 26 -11.30 13.20 11.55
CA ILE A 26 -11.79 12.20 12.51
C ILE A 26 -12.29 12.87 13.81
N GLY A 27 -11.73 14.01 14.18
CA GLY A 27 -12.09 14.73 15.41
C GLY A 27 -11.41 14.19 16.69
N SER A 28 -10.39 13.35 16.55
CA SER A 28 -9.66 12.76 17.70
C SER A 28 -8.18 12.51 17.39
N LYS A 29 -7.42 12.05 18.40
CA LYS A 29 -6.01 11.71 18.25
C LYS A 29 -5.86 10.44 17.40
N MET A 30 -5.05 10.53 16.36
CA MET A 30 -4.72 9.42 15.47
C MET A 30 -3.22 9.11 15.53
N ASN A 31 -2.90 7.82 15.37
CA ASN A 31 -1.52 7.33 15.30
C ASN A 31 -1.19 6.84 13.90
N LEU A 32 0.07 6.93 13.51
CA LEU A 32 0.59 6.32 12.29
C LEU A 32 2.09 6.07 12.43
N ASN A 33 2.62 5.16 11.61
CA ASN A 33 4.06 5.00 11.46
C ASN A 33 4.53 5.53 10.11
N LEU A 34 5.72 6.12 10.07
CA LEU A 34 6.36 6.59 8.84
C LEU A 34 7.77 6.02 8.78
N TYR A 35 8.04 5.22 7.75
CA TYR A 35 9.39 4.81 7.39
C TYR A 35 9.99 5.81 6.40
N LEU A 36 11.12 6.42 6.80
CA LEU A 36 11.97 7.25 5.96
C LEU A 36 13.22 6.46 5.55
N PRO A 37 13.45 6.23 4.25
CA PRO A 37 14.64 5.51 3.79
C PRO A 37 15.91 6.37 3.97
N PRO A 38 17.12 5.79 3.87
CA PRO A 38 18.38 6.52 4.09
C PRO A 38 18.50 7.84 3.32
N GLN A 39 17.96 7.88 2.10
CA GLN A 39 17.96 9.03 1.20
C GLN A 39 17.12 10.19 1.75
N ALA A 40 15.98 9.89 2.38
CA ALA A 40 15.14 10.88 3.02
C ALA A 40 15.78 11.41 4.31
N VAL A 41 16.44 10.54 5.08
CA VAL A 41 17.23 10.92 6.26
C VAL A 41 18.40 11.84 5.87
N ALA A 42 18.99 11.63 4.69
CA ALA A 42 20.02 12.50 4.10
C ALA A 42 19.47 13.81 3.51
N GLY A 43 18.15 14.06 3.58
CA GLY A 43 17.53 15.31 3.15
C GLY A 43 16.91 15.31 1.75
N SER A 44 16.94 14.18 1.02
CA SER A 44 16.28 14.10 -0.29
C SER A 44 14.77 13.94 -0.14
N LYS A 45 13.99 14.59 -1.01
CA LYS A 45 12.55 14.28 -1.12
C LYS A 45 12.36 12.96 -1.86
N VAL A 46 11.71 11.99 -1.21
CA VAL A 46 11.51 10.64 -1.76
C VAL A 46 10.05 10.40 -2.17
N PRO A 47 9.80 9.56 -3.19
CA PRO A 47 8.46 9.04 -3.43
C PRO A 47 8.03 8.16 -2.26
N TRP A 48 6.72 7.89 -2.15
CA TRP A 48 6.19 7.18 -0.99
C TRP A 48 4.93 6.37 -1.27
N ILE A 49 4.68 5.41 -0.38
CA ILE A 49 3.60 4.44 -0.48
C ILE A 49 2.78 4.47 0.82
N PHE A 50 1.46 4.55 0.71
CA PHE A 50 0.57 4.20 1.82
C PHE A 50 0.45 2.68 1.92
N TYR A 51 0.62 2.11 3.12
CA TYR A 51 0.23 0.73 3.42
C TYR A 51 -0.98 0.73 4.35
N LEU A 52 -2.11 0.24 3.86
CA LEU A 52 -3.35 0.10 4.62
C LEU A 52 -3.44 -1.31 5.22
N ALA A 53 -3.62 -1.39 6.54
CA ALA A 53 -3.68 -2.67 7.26
C ALA A 53 -5.10 -3.27 7.30
N GLY A 54 -5.20 -4.55 7.62
CA GLY A 54 -6.46 -5.27 7.70
C GLY A 54 -7.20 -5.08 9.03
N LEU A 55 -8.31 -5.81 9.19
CA LEU A 55 -9.08 -5.89 10.43
C LEU A 55 -8.17 -6.16 11.64
N THR A 56 -8.53 -5.62 12.81
CA THR A 56 -7.85 -5.79 14.11
C THR A 56 -6.45 -5.17 14.23
N CYS A 57 -5.88 -4.65 13.13
CA CYS A 57 -4.53 -4.11 13.12
C CYS A 57 -4.45 -2.69 13.75
N THR A 58 -3.22 -2.23 13.91
CA THR A 58 -2.84 -0.82 14.02
C THR A 58 -1.82 -0.50 12.93
N GLY A 59 -1.27 0.71 12.92
CA GLY A 59 -0.09 1.06 12.09
C GLY A 59 1.16 0.21 12.40
N ASP A 60 1.20 -0.52 13.52
CA ASP A 60 2.36 -1.31 13.94
C ASP A 60 2.49 -2.63 13.18
N ASN A 61 1.38 -3.32 12.91
CA ASN A 61 1.42 -4.66 12.31
C ASN A 61 2.17 -4.68 10.98
N GLY A 62 1.86 -3.73 10.09
CA GLY A 62 2.53 -3.58 8.80
C GLY A 62 4.00 -3.19 8.95
N ALA A 63 4.29 -2.27 9.86
CA ALA A 63 5.64 -1.78 10.07
C ALA A 63 6.56 -2.83 10.71
N GLU A 64 6.05 -3.68 11.60
CA GLU A 64 6.85 -4.64 12.37
C GLU A 64 6.96 -6.01 11.70
N LYS A 65 5.93 -6.41 10.94
CA LYS A 65 5.82 -7.78 10.41
C LYS A 65 5.75 -7.85 8.88
N GLY A 66 5.57 -6.71 8.21
CA GLY A 66 5.46 -6.65 6.74
C GLY A 66 6.80 -6.73 5.99
N PHE A 67 7.93 -6.46 6.66
CA PHE A 67 9.28 -6.49 6.07
C PHE A 67 9.50 -5.60 4.82
N PHE A 68 8.63 -4.63 4.56
CA PHE A 68 8.72 -3.74 3.40
C PHE A 68 9.96 -2.82 3.42
N GLN A 69 10.45 -2.46 4.61
CA GLN A 69 11.51 -1.45 4.81
C GLN A 69 12.83 -1.84 4.13
N GLN A 70 13.11 -3.15 4.04
CA GLN A 70 14.34 -3.63 3.40
C GLN A 70 14.37 -3.28 1.91
N SER A 71 13.27 -3.54 1.17
CA SER A 71 13.15 -3.17 -0.23
C SER A 71 13.00 -1.65 -0.40
N ALA A 72 12.21 -1.01 0.46
CA ALA A 72 12.00 0.44 0.43
C ALA A 72 13.30 1.24 0.63
N ALA A 73 14.22 0.77 1.49
CA ALA A 73 15.55 1.36 1.67
C ALA A 73 16.38 1.32 0.38
N LYS A 74 16.37 0.17 -0.31
CA LYS A 74 17.12 -0.05 -1.56
C LYS A 74 16.58 0.81 -2.69
N SER A 75 15.26 0.92 -2.79
CA SER A 75 14.59 1.72 -3.82
C SER A 75 14.62 3.21 -3.51
N GLY A 76 14.73 3.60 -2.24
CA GLY A 76 14.66 4.99 -1.79
C GLY A 76 13.22 5.50 -1.77
N VAL A 77 12.30 4.71 -1.18
CA VAL A 77 10.87 4.99 -1.08
C VAL A 77 10.45 5.06 0.39
N GLY A 78 9.64 6.04 0.76
CA GLY A 78 9.01 6.12 2.09
C GLY A 78 7.76 5.25 2.19
N ILE A 79 7.42 4.78 3.40
CA ILE A 79 6.17 4.03 3.62
C ILE A 79 5.42 4.58 4.83
N VAL A 80 4.12 4.83 4.65
CA VAL A 80 3.23 5.35 5.69
C VAL A 80 2.23 4.27 6.09
N TYR A 81 2.13 4.01 7.38
CA TYR A 81 1.28 2.98 7.98
C TYR A 81 0.26 3.68 8.91
N PRO A 82 -0.86 4.20 8.38
CA PRO A 82 -1.91 4.79 9.19
C PRO A 82 -2.62 3.74 10.04
N ASP A 83 -3.28 4.20 11.10
CA ASP A 83 -4.22 3.36 11.84
C ASP A 83 -5.44 2.96 10.98
N THR A 84 -6.17 1.94 11.41
CA THR A 84 -7.27 1.30 10.65
C THR A 84 -8.65 1.87 10.98
N SER A 85 -8.78 2.66 12.04
CA SER A 85 -10.02 3.31 12.48
C SER A 85 -9.70 4.46 13.43
N PRO A 86 -10.67 5.34 13.74
CA PRO A 86 -10.64 6.12 14.97
C PRO A 86 -10.45 5.21 16.19
N ARG A 87 -9.76 5.72 17.20
CA ARG A 87 -9.64 5.04 18.51
C ARG A 87 -10.52 5.69 19.57
N GLU A 88 -10.89 6.95 19.37
CA GLU A 88 -11.79 7.72 20.23
C GLU A 88 -12.70 8.62 19.36
N PRO A 89 -13.91 8.98 19.82
CA PRO A 89 -14.58 8.38 20.98
C PRO A 89 -14.98 6.94 20.68
N ARG A 90 -15.27 6.19 21.75
CA ARG A 90 -15.71 4.81 21.67
C ARG A 90 -17.24 4.73 21.66
N TYR A 91 -17.83 4.10 20.64
CA TYR A 91 -19.29 3.88 20.54
C TYR A 91 -19.69 2.49 21.07
N ASP A 92 -20.95 2.34 21.48
CA ASP A 92 -21.47 1.10 22.10
C ASP A 92 -21.36 -0.17 21.23
N GLY A 93 -21.11 -0.03 19.92
CA GLY A 93 -20.88 -1.16 19.01
C GLY A 93 -19.41 -1.42 18.66
N ASP A 94 -18.47 -0.58 19.09
CA ASP A 94 -17.08 -0.60 18.61
C ASP A 94 -16.31 -1.88 18.95
N ASP A 95 -16.69 -2.57 20.02
CA ASP A 95 -16.00 -3.77 20.51
C ASP A 95 -16.95 -4.96 20.67
N ALA A 96 -18.16 -4.85 20.12
CA ALA A 96 -19.11 -5.95 20.11
C ALA A 96 -18.62 -7.11 19.22
N SER A 97 -17.81 -6.80 18.21
CA SER A 97 -17.22 -7.77 17.30
C SER A 97 -15.92 -7.25 16.70
N TRP A 98 -15.02 -8.15 16.33
CA TRP A 98 -13.70 -7.80 15.80
C TRP A 98 -13.72 -7.32 14.33
N ASP A 99 -14.82 -7.56 13.63
CA ASP A 99 -15.04 -7.28 12.20
C ASP A 99 -15.89 -6.01 11.95
N PHE A 100 -16.14 -5.20 12.98
CA PHE A 100 -16.88 -3.95 12.89
C PHE A 100 -16.43 -2.95 13.97
N GLY A 101 -16.45 -1.65 13.67
CA GLY A 101 -16.04 -0.62 14.63
C GLY A 101 -14.53 -0.47 14.75
N ARG A 102 -13.99 -0.53 15.98
CA ARG A 102 -12.57 -0.27 16.23
C ARG A 102 -11.69 -1.31 15.54
N ALA A 103 -10.64 -0.81 14.90
CA ALA A 103 -9.79 -1.57 13.99
C ALA A 103 -10.48 -2.15 12.74
N ALA A 104 -11.67 -1.67 12.41
CA ALA A 104 -12.48 -2.14 11.30
C ALA A 104 -13.16 -0.98 10.56
N GLY A 105 -12.45 0.12 10.31
CA GLY A 105 -13.03 1.32 9.69
C GLY A 105 -13.33 1.21 8.19
N PHE A 106 -12.98 0.08 7.55
CA PHE A 106 -13.19 -0.24 6.12
C PHE A 106 -12.70 0.79 5.10
N TYR A 107 -11.95 1.83 5.52
CA TYR A 107 -11.46 2.90 4.66
C TYR A 107 -12.57 3.65 3.90
N ILE A 108 -13.70 3.86 4.58
CA ILE A 108 -14.87 4.57 4.07
C ILE A 108 -15.16 5.85 4.85
N ASN A 109 -16.12 6.64 4.37
CA ASN A 109 -16.76 7.72 5.13
C ASN A 109 -18.16 7.27 5.55
N ALA A 110 -18.34 6.86 6.80
CA ALA A 110 -19.63 6.40 7.31
C ALA A 110 -20.69 7.52 7.21
N THR A 111 -21.93 7.13 6.92
CA THR A 111 -23.08 8.05 6.84
C THR A 111 -24.15 7.75 7.89
N LYS A 112 -24.10 6.57 8.50
CA LYS A 112 -25.02 6.14 9.56
C LYS A 112 -24.50 6.52 10.94
N ALA A 113 -25.34 7.16 11.73
CA ALA A 113 -25.04 7.47 13.13
C ALA A 113 -24.92 6.19 13.98
N PRO A 114 -24.06 6.18 15.02
CA PRO A 114 -23.20 7.29 15.45
C PRO A 114 -21.87 7.40 14.67
N TYR A 115 -21.55 6.42 13.82
CA TYR A 115 -20.26 6.31 13.14
C TYR A 115 -20.00 7.45 12.15
N SER A 116 -21.05 8.05 11.59
CA SER A 116 -20.96 9.22 10.69
C SER A 116 -20.20 10.41 11.26
N GLU A 117 -20.08 10.50 12.59
CA GLU A 117 -19.35 11.60 13.22
C GLU A 117 -17.83 11.48 13.04
N THR A 118 -17.27 10.27 13.15
CA THR A 118 -15.82 10.07 13.25
C THR A 118 -15.23 9.02 12.31
N TYR A 119 -16.00 8.06 11.81
CA TYR A 119 -15.52 7.00 10.90
C TYR A 119 -15.39 7.51 9.47
N LYS A 120 -14.48 8.47 9.27
CA LYS A 120 -14.20 9.17 8.01
C LYS A 120 -12.81 8.79 7.49
N MET A 121 -12.54 7.49 7.43
CA MET A 121 -11.22 6.95 7.10
C MET A 121 -10.84 7.23 5.64
N GLU A 122 -11.80 7.28 4.72
CA GLU A 122 -11.55 7.69 3.33
C GLU A 122 -10.99 9.10 3.26
N SER A 123 -11.67 10.09 3.85
CA SER A 123 -11.21 11.49 3.87
C SER A 123 -9.93 11.67 4.69
N TYR A 124 -9.76 10.89 5.75
CA TYR A 124 -8.54 10.92 6.55
C TYR A 124 -7.30 10.51 5.73
N ILE A 125 -7.42 9.48 4.88
CA ILE A 125 -6.32 9.09 3.99
C ILE A 125 -6.14 10.09 2.86
N ILE A 126 -7.22 10.42 2.13
CA ILE A 126 -7.15 11.10 0.83
C ILE A 126 -6.99 12.61 0.93
N ASP A 127 -7.54 13.23 1.96
CA ASP A 127 -7.50 14.68 2.12
C ASP A 127 -6.49 15.04 3.21
N GLU A 128 -6.64 14.47 4.41
CA GLU A 128 -5.86 14.93 5.56
C GLU A 128 -4.41 14.44 5.54
N LEU A 129 -4.17 13.12 5.52
CA LEU A 129 -2.82 12.57 5.54
C LEU A 129 -2.06 12.81 4.23
N TYR A 130 -2.73 12.65 3.09
CA TYR A 130 -2.13 12.88 1.77
C TYR A 130 -1.50 14.28 1.69
N ASP A 131 -2.18 15.30 2.21
CA ASP A 131 -1.72 16.68 2.13
C ASP A 131 -0.77 17.08 3.27
N ALA A 132 -0.92 16.49 4.47
CA ALA A 132 -0.15 16.87 5.65
C ALA A 132 1.27 16.28 5.65
N LEU A 133 1.44 15.03 5.21
CA LEU A 133 2.70 14.31 5.33
C LEU A 133 3.85 14.93 4.51
N PRO A 134 3.67 15.32 3.24
CA PRO A 134 4.73 15.98 2.45
C PRO A 134 5.11 17.37 2.93
N LYS A 135 4.27 18.02 3.75
CA LYS A 135 4.56 19.32 4.37
C LYS A 135 5.45 19.16 5.61
N ALA A 136 5.35 18.03 6.30
CA ALA A 136 6.05 17.76 7.54
C ALA A 136 7.34 16.93 7.36
N PHE A 137 7.43 16.12 6.31
CA PHE A 137 8.51 15.17 6.09
C PHE A 137 9.07 15.26 4.66
N SER A 138 10.26 14.68 4.42
CA SER A 138 10.94 14.66 3.11
C SER A 138 10.26 13.72 2.10
N LEU A 139 8.98 13.93 1.83
CA LEU A 139 8.16 13.15 0.90
C LEU A 139 7.76 14.00 -0.31
N ASP A 140 7.68 13.38 -1.47
CA ASP A 140 7.26 14.02 -2.71
C ASP A 140 5.74 13.90 -2.90
N PRO A 141 4.98 15.01 -2.90
CA PRO A 141 3.52 14.97 -3.00
C PRO A 141 3.00 14.54 -4.39
N THR A 142 3.87 14.48 -5.39
CA THR A 142 3.49 14.13 -6.78
C THR A 142 3.77 12.66 -7.13
N ARG A 143 4.50 11.95 -6.28
CA ARG A 143 4.92 10.56 -6.48
C ARG A 143 4.46 9.70 -5.30
N VAL A 144 3.18 9.37 -5.34
CA VAL A 144 2.49 8.60 -4.30
C VAL A 144 1.88 7.34 -4.90
N SER A 145 1.95 6.22 -4.19
CA SER A 145 1.23 4.99 -4.51
C SER A 145 0.57 4.44 -3.25
N ILE A 146 -0.25 3.41 -3.39
CA ILE A 146 -1.00 2.83 -2.29
C ILE A 146 -0.99 1.31 -2.35
N MET A 147 -0.87 0.68 -1.21
CA MET A 147 -1.03 -0.76 -1.05
C MET A 147 -1.77 -1.10 0.23
N GLY A 148 -2.20 -2.35 0.37
CA GLY A 148 -2.74 -2.81 1.63
C GLY A 148 -3.01 -4.31 1.70
N HIS A 149 -3.47 -4.75 2.87
CA HIS A 149 -3.78 -6.15 3.14
C HIS A 149 -5.24 -6.33 3.59
N SER A 150 -5.98 -7.30 3.03
CA SER A 150 -7.35 -7.64 3.48
C SER A 150 -8.31 -6.45 3.37
N MET A 151 -8.91 -5.99 4.47
CA MET A 151 -9.65 -4.72 4.55
C MET A 151 -8.81 -3.52 4.08
N GLY A 152 -7.50 -3.52 4.31
CA GLY A 152 -6.59 -2.52 3.77
C GLY A 152 -6.33 -2.68 2.27
N GLY A 153 -6.35 -3.91 1.76
CA GLY A 153 -6.28 -4.17 0.31
C GLY A 153 -7.53 -3.66 -0.39
N HIS A 154 -8.69 -3.85 0.24
CA HIS A 154 -9.95 -3.22 -0.13
C HIS A 154 -9.83 -1.69 -0.22
N GLY A 155 -9.38 -1.06 0.87
CA GLY A 155 -9.18 0.39 0.90
C GLY A 155 -8.21 0.88 -0.18
N ALA A 156 -7.10 0.15 -0.39
CA ALA A 156 -6.13 0.53 -1.40
C ALA A 156 -6.73 0.53 -2.81
N LEU A 157 -7.46 -0.53 -3.17
CA LEU A 157 -8.10 -0.67 -4.47
C LEU A 157 -9.21 0.37 -4.68
N THR A 158 -10.10 0.55 -3.71
CA THR A 158 -11.22 1.51 -3.84
C THR A 158 -10.71 2.94 -3.95
N LEU A 159 -9.73 3.33 -3.12
CA LEU A 159 -9.15 4.66 -3.15
C LEU A 159 -8.37 4.93 -4.45
N TYR A 160 -7.64 3.94 -4.96
CA TYR A 160 -6.98 4.05 -6.26
C TYR A 160 -7.98 4.30 -7.39
N LEU A 161 -9.07 3.52 -7.43
CA LEU A 161 -10.08 3.61 -8.48
C LEU A 161 -10.90 4.91 -8.41
N LYS A 162 -11.20 5.41 -7.21
CA LYS A 162 -11.95 6.66 -6.98
C LYS A 162 -11.11 7.91 -7.21
N TYR A 163 -9.81 7.85 -6.93
CA TYR A 163 -8.90 8.98 -6.99
C TYR A 163 -7.68 8.70 -7.89
N PRO A 164 -7.87 8.36 -9.17
CA PRO A 164 -6.79 7.94 -10.08
C PRO A 164 -5.70 9.01 -10.26
N GLN A 165 -6.02 10.28 -10.03
CA GLN A 165 -5.07 11.39 -10.09
C GLN A 165 -4.08 11.44 -8.92
N LYS A 166 -4.38 10.78 -7.80
CA LYS A 166 -3.56 10.82 -6.57
C LYS A 166 -2.53 9.70 -6.50
N PHE A 167 -2.76 8.57 -7.17
CA PHE A 167 -1.90 7.38 -7.02
C PHE A 167 -1.32 6.92 -8.36
N LYS A 168 -0.02 6.65 -8.38
CA LYS A 168 0.70 6.18 -9.59
C LYS A 168 0.51 4.69 -9.86
N SER A 169 0.25 3.91 -8.81
CA SER A 169 0.00 2.47 -8.90
C SER A 169 -0.65 1.99 -7.61
N VAL A 170 -1.26 0.81 -7.66
CA VAL A 170 -1.84 0.14 -6.48
C VAL A 170 -1.39 -1.31 -6.40
N SER A 171 -1.29 -1.84 -5.19
CA SER A 171 -1.15 -3.27 -4.99
C SER A 171 -1.90 -3.75 -3.75
N ALA A 172 -2.23 -5.04 -3.66
CA ALA A 172 -2.91 -5.58 -2.50
C ALA A 172 -2.56 -7.03 -2.19
N PHE A 173 -2.50 -7.36 -0.91
CA PHE A 173 -2.40 -8.73 -0.40
C PHE A 173 -3.78 -9.18 0.07
N ALA A 174 -4.27 -10.30 -0.49
CA ALA A 174 -5.54 -10.91 -0.11
C ALA A 174 -6.69 -9.89 0.06
N PRO A 175 -6.97 -8.99 -0.91
CA PRO A 175 -7.94 -7.92 -0.76
C PRO A 175 -9.37 -8.43 -0.63
N ILE A 176 -10.21 -7.71 0.13
CA ILE A 176 -11.67 -7.81 0.03
C ILE A 176 -12.12 -7.06 -1.24
N SER A 177 -12.13 -7.75 -2.38
CA SER A 177 -12.31 -7.15 -3.71
C SER A 177 -13.77 -6.87 -4.07
N ASN A 178 -14.72 -7.59 -3.48
CA ASN A 178 -16.15 -7.44 -3.75
C ASN A 178 -16.99 -7.46 -2.45
N PRO A 179 -16.79 -6.48 -1.54
CA PRO A 179 -17.43 -6.45 -0.23
C PRO A 179 -18.97 -6.52 -0.25
N ILE A 180 -19.65 -6.02 -1.28
CA ILE A 180 -21.13 -6.12 -1.33
C ILE A 180 -21.63 -7.57 -1.41
N ASN A 181 -20.76 -8.48 -1.88
CA ASN A 181 -21.07 -9.89 -2.08
C ASN A 181 -20.38 -10.82 -1.06
N CYS A 182 -19.78 -10.27 0.02
CA CYS A 182 -19.17 -11.09 1.07
C CYS A 182 -19.69 -10.75 2.48
N PRO A 183 -19.72 -11.73 3.41
CA PRO A 183 -20.30 -11.51 4.73
C PRO A 183 -19.70 -10.33 5.52
N TRP A 184 -18.38 -10.16 5.49
CA TRP A 184 -17.74 -9.04 6.20
C TRP A 184 -18.13 -7.68 5.62
N GLY A 185 -18.11 -7.55 4.29
CA GLY A 185 -18.46 -6.30 3.64
C GLY A 185 -19.93 -5.94 3.85
N GLN A 186 -20.84 -6.90 3.73
CA GLN A 186 -22.27 -6.70 3.99
C GLN A 186 -22.54 -6.23 5.43
N LYS A 187 -21.90 -6.86 6.42
CA LYS A 187 -22.02 -6.45 7.82
C LYS A 187 -21.50 -5.02 8.04
N ALA A 188 -20.29 -4.73 7.53
CA ALA A 188 -19.69 -3.42 7.69
C ALA A 188 -20.50 -2.32 7.00
N PHE A 189 -20.95 -2.56 5.77
CA PHE A 189 -21.69 -1.57 4.99
C PHE A 189 -23.09 -1.33 5.54
N ALA A 190 -23.81 -2.36 6.02
CA ALA A 190 -25.08 -2.15 6.71
C ALA A 190 -24.90 -1.36 8.03
N GLY A 191 -23.77 -1.55 8.70
CA GLY A 191 -23.39 -0.80 9.90
C GLY A 191 -23.04 0.66 9.62
N TYR A 192 -22.27 0.94 8.56
CA TYR A 192 -21.74 2.28 8.27
C TYR A 192 -22.60 3.13 7.33
N PHE A 193 -23.40 2.50 6.47
CA PHE A 193 -24.24 3.17 5.47
C PHE A 193 -25.74 2.90 5.66
N GLY A 194 -26.11 1.79 6.31
CA GLY A 194 -27.48 1.29 6.30
C GLY A 194 -27.74 0.44 5.05
N ASP A 195 -29.02 0.28 4.69
CA ASP A 195 -29.46 -0.75 3.74
C ASP A 195 -29.48 -0.29 2.26
N ASP A 196 -28.89 0.88 1.96
CA ASP A 196 -28.78 1.38 0.59
C ASP A 196 -27.61 0.72 -0.16
N GLU A 197 -27.88 -0.41 -0.81
CA GLU A 197 -26.88 -1.15 -1.60
C GLU A 197 -26.29 -0.35 -2.77
N GLU A 198 -27.00 0.64 -3.32
CA GLU A 198 -26.44 1.50 -4.37
C GLU A 198 -25.35 2.42 -3.81
N ALA A 199 -25.47 2.85 -2.55
CA ALA A 199 -24.41 3.55 -1.86
C ALA A 199 -23.18 2.65 -1.66
N TRP A 200 -23.38 1.36 -1.41
CA TRP A 200 -22.28 0.42 -1.18
C TRP A 200 -21.39 0.23 -2.40
N LYS A 201 -21.95 0.27 -3.62
CA LYS A 201 -21.18 0.14 -4.88
C LYS A 201 -20.09 1.21 -5.02
N LYS A 202 -20.27 2.38 -4.42
CA LYS A 202 -19.27 3.47 -4.41
C LYS A 202 -18.04 3.14 -3.56
N HIS A 203 -18.10 2.05 -2.82
CA HIS A 203 -17.06 1.54 -1.94
C HIS A 203 -16.81 0.07 -2.27
N ASP A 204 -16.91 -0.37 -3.52
CA ASP A 204 -16.62 -1.75 -3.92
C ASP A 204 -15.68 -1.73 -5.14
N ALA A 205 -14.50 -2.34 -5.04
CA ALA A 205 -13.51 -2.30 -6.10
C ALA A 205 -13.99 -2.98 -7.40
N THR A 206 -14.78 -4.06 -7.27
CA THR A 206 -15.38 -4.79 -8.39
C THR A 206 -16.45 -3.95 -9.09
N GLU A 207 -17.20 -3.12 -8.37
CA GLU A 207 -18.14 -2.18 -8.98
C GLU A 207 -17.44 -0.96 -9.57
N LEU A 208 -16.46 -0.40 -8.87
CA LEU A 208 -15.72 0.79 -9.30
C LEU A 208 -14.95 0.55 -10.61
N VAL A 209 -14.31 -0.63 -10.75
CA VAL A 209 -13.50 -0.94 -11.95
C VAL A 209 -14.33 -0.91 -13.24
N LYS A 210 -15.64 -1.20 -13.17
CA LYS A 210 -16.53 -1.20 -14.35
C LYS A 210 -16.61 0.16 -15.06
N SER A 211 -16.37 1.24 -14.31
CA SER A 211 -16.43 2.63 -14.81
C SER A 211 -15.07 3.32 -14.86
N HIS A 212 -14.00 2.63 -14.45
CA HIS A 212 -12.66 3.19 -14.42
C HIS A 212 -12.14 3.43 -15.84
N LYS A 213 -11.39 4.51 -16.02
CA LYS A 213 -10.80 4.89 -17.31
C LYS A 213 -9.30 5.03 -17.13
N GLY A 214 -8.54 4.41 -18.02
CA GLY A 214 -7.08 4.48 -18.02
C GLY A 214 -6.41 3.13 -17.80
N ALA A 215 -5.09 3.18 -17.58
CA ALA A 215 -4.30 2.01 -17.24
C ALA A 215 -4.64 1.54 -15.81
N LEU A 216 -4.66 0.22 -15.63
CA LEU A 216 -4.99 -0.42 -14.37
C LEU A 216 -3.69 -1.01 -13.81
N ASP A 217 -2.85 -0.17 -13.19
CA ASP A 217 -1.50 -0.54 -12.73
C ASP A 217 -1.56 -1.26 -11.36
N VAL A 218 -2.13 -2.47 -11.37
CA VAL A 218 -2.54 -3.21 -10.18
C VAL A 218 -1.77 -4.53 -10.04
N LEU A 219 -1.18 -4.77 -8.87
CA LEU A 219 -0.64 -6.08 -8.47
C LEU A 219 -1.42 -6.63 -7.28
N ILE A 220 -1.95 -7.83 -7.38
CA ILE A 220 -2.62 -8.52 -6.28
C ILE A 220 -1.95 -9.87 -6.05
N ASP A 221 -1.62 -10.20 -4.81
CA ASP A 221 -1.28 -11.55 -4.38
C ASP A 221 -2.39 -12.13 -3.51
N VAL A 222 -2.78 -13.37 -3.77
CA VAL A 222 -3.78 -14.12 -3.00
C VAL A 222 -3.19 -15.48 -2.63
N GLY A 223 -3.10 -15.76 -1.33
CA GLY A 223 -2.75 -17.09 -0.85
C GLY A 223 -3.89 -18.08 -1.08
N THR A 224 -3.63 -19.19 -1.77
CA THR A 224 -4.65 -20.24 -2.00
C THR A 224 -4.89 -21.09 -0.75
N GLY A 225 -3.96 -21.08 0.20
CA GLY A 225 -4.10 -21.67 1.53
C GLY A 225 -4.99 -20.84 2.48
N ASP A 226 -5.25 -19.58 2.15
CA ASP A 226 -6.02 -18.63 2.95
C ASP A 226 -7.44 -19.10 3.25
N ASN A 227 -7.79 -19.14 4.54
CA ASN A 227 -9.11 -19.55 4.99
C ASN A 227 -10.20 -18.54 4.61
N PHE A 228 -9.92 -17.24 4.57
CA PHE A 228 -10.88 -16.20 4.20
C PHE A 228 -11.11 -16.16 2.69
N TYR A 229 -10.10 -16.51 1.89
CA TYR A 229 -10.28 -16.77 0.47
C TYR A 229 -11.25 -17.96 0.25
N LYS A 230 -11.00 -19.09 0.93
CA LYS A 230 -11.87 -20.29 0.88
C LYS A 230 -13.30 -20.00 1.37
N GLN A 231 -13.44 -19.16 2.39
CA GLN A 231 -14.72 -18.71 2.94
C GLN A 231 -15.40 -17.61 2.11
N LYS A 232 -14.86 -17.25 0.94
CA LYS A 232 -15.45 -16.27 0.02
C LYS A 232 -15.59 -14.86 0.62
N GLN A 233 -14.65 -14.46 1.47
CA GLN A 233 -14.54 -13.08 1.94
C GLN A 233 -13.85 -12.15 0.94
N LEU A 234 -12.94 -12.70 0.12
CA LEU A 234 -12.02 -11.88 -0.70
C LEU A 234 -12.53 -11.63 -2.13
N LEU A 235 -13.03 -12.67 -2.79
CA LEU A 235 -13.64 -12.61 -4.13
C LEU A 235 -12.77 -11.90 -5.22
N PRO A 236 -11.44 -12.16 -5.31
CA PRO A 236 -10.59 -11.55 -6.35
C PRO A 236 -11.04 -11.90 -7.77
N GLU A 237 -11.66 -13.07 -7.99
CA GLU A 237 -12.13 -13.52 -9.29
C GLU A 237 -13.24 -12.62 -9.85
N ASN A 238 -14.07 -12.05 -8.97
CA ASN A 238 -15.14 -11.13 -9.39
C ASN A 238 -14.53 -9.83 -9.93
N LEU A 239 -13.46 -9.33 -9.31
CA LEU A 239 -12.73 -8.15 -9.77
C LEU A 239 -12.06 -8.41 -11.13
N GLU A 240 -11.43 -9.58 -11.31
CA GLU A 240 -10.85 -9.97 -12.60
C GLU A 240 -11.90 -10.02 -13.71
N ALA A 241 -13.06 -10.63 -13.44
CA ALA A 241 -14.17 -10.69 -14.38
C ALA A 241 -14.70 -9.30 -14.75
N ALA A 242 -14.97 -8.45 -13.74
CA ALA A 242 -15.47 -7.09 -13.96
C ALA A 242 -14.46 -6.21 -14.72
N ALA A 243 -13.16 -6.32 -14.41
CA ALA A 243 -12.12 -5.60 -15.12
C ALA A 243 -12.05 -6.03 -16.60
N LYS A 244 -12.13 -7.33 -16.87
CA LYS A 244 -12.16 -7.88 -18.23
C LYS A 244 -13.39 -7.41 -19.01
N GLU A 245 -14.57 -7.44 -18.41
CA GLU A 245 -15.82 -6.96 -19.03
C GLU A 245 -15.77 -5.45 -19.35
N ALA A 246 -15.10 -4.66 -18.51
CA ALA A 246 -14.86 -3.24 -18.73
C ALA A 246 -13.76 -2.94 -19.78
N GLY A 247 -13.13 -3.97 -20.34
CA GLY A 247 -12.09 -3.85 -21.37
C GLY A 247 -10.69 -3.56 -20.82
N HIS A 248 -10.46 -3.71 -19.52
CA HIS A 248 -9.10 -3.63 -18.96
C HIS A 248 -8.30 -4.90 -19.27
N SER A 249 -6.99 -4.73 -19.42
CA SER A 249 -6.08 -5.87 -19.53
C SER A 249 -5.98 -6.58 -18.19
N VAL A 250 -6.25 -7.90 -18.18
CA VAL A 250 -5.99 -8.79 -17.03
C VAL A 250 -4.70 -9.56 -17.31
N GLY A 251 -3.77 -9.52 -16.37
CA GLY A 251 -2.41 -10.06 -16.49
C GLY A 251 -1.31 -9.04 -16.20
N PRO A 252 -0.04 -9.34 -16.53
CA PRO A 252 1.13 -8.58 -16.05
C PRO A 252 1.21 -7.10 -16.43
N ASN A 253 0.48 -6.67 -17.47
CA ASN A 253 0.47 -5.28 -17.98
C ASN A 253 -0.85 -4.54 -17.65
N GLY A 254 -1.62 -5.04 -16.69
CA GLY A 254 -2.86 -4.43 -16.21
C GLY A 254 -3.19 -4.95 -14.82
N LEU A 255 -4.41 -5.47 -14.62
CA LEU A 255 -4.78 -6.15 -13.38
C LEU A 255 -4.06 -7.50 -13.28
N ASN A 256 -2.95 -7.52 -12.54
CA ASN A 256 -2.16 -8.73 -12.34
C ASN A 256 -2.52 -9.40 -11.01
N VAL A 257 -3.32 -10.46 -11.05
CA VAL A 257 -3.63 -11.28 -9.87
C VAL A 257 -2.76 -12.54 -9.89
N ARG A 258 -2.00 -12.75 -8.80
CA ARG A 258 -1.14 -13.90 -8.60
C ARG A 258 -1.71 -14.76 -7.48
N TYR A 259 -2.00 -16.01 -7.80
CA TYR A 259 -2.46 -17.00 -6.83
C TYR A 259 -1.26 -17.80 -6.32
N GLN A 260 -0.94 -17.62 -5.04
CA GLN A 260 0.23 -18.20 -4.39
C GLN A 260 -0.15 -19.52 -3.71
N GLU A 261 0.42 -20.63 -4.16
CA GLU A 261 0.11 -21.98 -3.68
C GLU A 261 0.40 -22.12 -2.17
N ASP A 262 -0.55 -22.65 -1.40
CA ASP A 262 -0.47 -22.94 0.04
C ASP A 262 -0.25 -21.75 1.00
N TYR A 263 0.02 -20.54 0.50
CA TYR A 263 0.17 -19.36 1.35
C TYR A 263 -1.15 -18.97 2.04
N ASP A 264 -1.04 -18.48 3.28
CA ASP A 264 -2.16 -18.11 4.14
C ASP A 264 -2.45 -16.59 4.13
N HIS A 265 -3.24 -16.12 5.10
CA HIS A 265 -3.62 -14.70 5.27
C HIS A 265 -2.65 -13.90 6.17
N SER A 266 -1.57 -14.52 6.64
CA SER A 266 -0.75 -13.97 7.71
C SER A 266 0.32 -13.01 7.19
N TYR A 267 1.01 -12.33 8.11
CA TYR A 267 2.18 -11.55 7.76
C TYR A 267 3.36 -12.40 7.25
N TYR A 268 3.35 -13.73 7.38
CA TYR A 268 4.34 -14.59 6.71
C TYR A 268 4.12 -14.59 5.19
N PHE A 269 2.87 -14.70 4.74
CA PHE A 269 2.52 -14.52 3.33
C PHE A 269 2.91 -13.13 2.84
N ILE A 270 2.51 -12.07 3.55
CA ILE A 270 2.79 -10.68 3.17
C ILE A 270 4.30 -10.43 3.07
N SER A 271 5.08 -10.80 4.09
CA SER A 271 6.52 -10.57 4.12
C SER A 271 7.28 -11.34 3.04
N THR A 272 6.76 -12.50 2.61
CA THR A 272 7.35 -13.29 1.51
C THR A 272 7.34 -12.51 0.19
N PHE A 273 6.24 -11.83 -0.11
CA PHE A 273 6.05 -11.10 -1.38
C PHE A 273 6.18 -9.58 -1.23
N ALA A 274 6.60 -9.10 -0.06
CA ALA A 274 6.75 -7.67 0.24
C ALA A 274 7.69 -6.94 -0.73
N SER A 275 8.78 -7.59 -1.15
CA SER A 275 9.74 -6.98 -2.08
C SER A 275 9.11 -6.75 -3.45
N ASP A 276 8.35 -7.72 -3.96
CA ASP A 276 7.68 -7.63 -5.27
C ASP A 276 6.71 -6.44 -5.32
N HIS A 277 5.96 -6.21 -4.24
CA HIS A 277 5.02 -5.09 -4.15
C HIS A 277 5.74 -3.74 -4.10
N VAL A 278 6.81 -3.61 -3.32
CA VAL A 278 7.63 -2.38 -3.30
C VAL A 278 8.27 -2.13 -4.67
N GLU A 279 8.75 -3.17 -5.35
CA GLU A 279 9.32 -3.08 -6.69
C GLU A 279 8.27 -2.71 -7.75
N HIS A 280 7.06 -3.27 -7.67
CA HIS A 280 5.92 -2.87 -8.49
C HIS A 280 5.71 -1.36 -8.41
N HIS A 281 5.53 -0.82 -7.20
CA HIS A 281 5.35 0.61 -7.00
C HIS A 281 6.55 1.45 -7.48
N THR A 282 7.77 0.97 -7.24
CA THR A 282 8.99 1.67 -7.64
C THR A 282 9.03 1.91 -9.16
N LYS A 283 8.53 0.97 -9.99
CA LYS A 283 8.45 1.15 -11.45
C LYS A 283 7.65 2.38 -11.85
N PHE A 284 6.54 2.64 -11.18
CA PHE A 284 5.64 3.76 -11.49
C PHE A 284 6.03 5.05 -10.76
N LEU A 285 6.68 4.93 -9.61
CA LEU A 285 7.11 6.08 -8.80
C LEU A 285 8.39 6.72 -9.33
N CYS A 286 9.30 5.95 -9.92
CA CYS A 286 10.69 6.37 -10.06
C CYS A 286 11.13 6.57 -11.51
N GLY A 287 10.25 6.26 -12.48
CA GLY A 287 10.61 6.24 -13.89
C GLY A 287 11.67 5.18 -14.18
N LEU A 288 11.76 4.72 -15.43
CA LEU A 288 12.89 3.89 -15.85
C LEU A 288 14.17 4.76 -15.84
N TYR A 289 14.93 4.72 -14.76
CA TYR A 289 16.35 5.04 -14.83
C TYR A 289 17.03 3.92 -15.62
N VAL A 290 17.03 4.05 -16.94
CA VAL A 290 17.96 3.30 -17.78
C VAL A 290 19.34 3.75 -17.33
N THR A 291 20.05 2.88 -16.61
CA THR A 291 21.49 3.06 -16.45
C THR A 291 22.06 2.90 -17.85
N ILE A 292 22.23 4.00 -18.57
CA ILE A 292 23.02 4.00 -19.80
C ILE A 292 24.43 3.66 -19.32
N LYS A 293 24.80 2.38 -19.39
CA LYS A 293 26.21 2.00 -19.40
C LYS A 293 26.76 2.61 -20.68
N ILE A 294 27.30 3.82 -20.58
CA ILE A 294 28.17 4.36 -21.63
C ILE A 294 29.39 3.42 -21.61
N PRO A 295 29.62 2.61 -22.65
CA PRO A 295 30.86 1.86 -22.71
C PRO A 295 31.99 2.89 -22.81
N ILE A 296 32.77 3.01 -21.75
CA ILE A 296 34.08 3.66 -21.86
C ILE A 296 34.91 2.67 -22.68
N ILE A 297 35.05 2.96 -23.98
CA ILE A 297 36.01 2.26 -24.84
C ILE A 297 37.38 2.69 -24.37
N ILE A 298 38.00 1.88 -23.52
CA ILE A 298 39.44 1.97 -23.25
C ILE A 298 40.10 1.22 -24.40
N ASN A 299 40.63 1.95 -25.38
CA ASN A 299 41.51 1.37 -26.38
C ASN A 299 42.79 0.89 -25.69
N GLY A 300 42.88 -0.42 -25.46
CA GLY A 300 44.05 -1.07 -24.91
C GLY A 300 43.92 -2.58 -25.10
N ASP A 301 44.68 -3.10 -26.07
CA ASP A 301 44.77 -4.53 -26.35
C ASP A 301 45.26 -5.28 -25.11
N ILE A 302 44.38 -6.07 -24.49
CA ILE A 302 44.78 -7.10 -23.54
C ILE A 302 43.93 -8.35 -23.78
N ASN A 303 44.56 -9.31 -24.46
CA ASN A 303 44.06 -10.67 -24.63
C ASN A 303 44.01 -11.39 -23.26
N LEU A 304 42.83 -11.79 -22.81
CA LEU A 304 42.67 -12.82 -21.77
C LEU A 304 41.54 -13.79 -22.14
N PRO A 305 41.72 -15.11 -21.89
CA PRO A 305 40.80 -16.13 -22.36
C PRO A 305 39.57 -16.28 -21.45
N SER A 306 38.43 -16.57 -22.07
CA SER A 306 37.15 -16.85 -21.43
C SER A 306 37.14 -18.20 -20.69
N PRO A 307 36.46 -18.27 -19.54
CA PRO A 307 35.62 -19.42 -19.24
C PRO A 307 34.18 -18.98 -18.98
N GLY A 308 33.25 -19.65 -19.68
CA GLY A 308 31.82 -19.42 -19.55
C GLY A 308 31.28 -19.92 -18.23
N LEU A 309 30.56 -19.05 -17.53
CA LEU A 309 29.51 -19.38 -16.57
C LEU A 309 28.48 -18.23 -16.66
N ARG A 310 27.33 -18.48 -17.29
CA ARG A 310 26.18 -17.57 -17.22
C ARG A 310 25.58 -17.68 -15.82
N GLY A 311 25.98 -16.77 -14.92
CA GLY A 311 25.22 -16.51 -13.70
C GLY A 311 23.84 -15.92 -14.02
N PRO A 312 22.90 -15.92 -13.07
CA PRO A 312 21.56 -15.37 -13.28
C PRO A 312 21.68 -13.90 -13.68
N GLN A 313 20.97 -13.49 -14.73
CA GLN A 313 20.83 -12.09 -15.09
C GLN A 313 20.25 -11.33 -13.89
N GLN A 314 21.08 -10.55 -13.21
CA GLN A 314 20.58 -9.56 -12.26
C GLN A 314 19.80 -8.53 -13.07
N ASN A 315 18.48 -8.47 -12.86
CA ASN A 315 17.68 -7.34 -13.34
C ASN A 315 18.30 -6.04 -12.81
N PRO A 316 18.43 -4.98 -13.63
CA PRO A 316 18.91 -3.70 -13.14
C PRO A 316 18.03 -3.27 -11.96
N SER A 317 18.64 -3.02 -10.80
CA SER A 317 17.91 -2.58 -9.61
C SER A 317 17.24 -1.24 -9.91
N LEU A 318 15.91 -1.19 -9.97
CA LEU A 318 15.14 0.05 -10.06
C LEU A 318 15.39 0.88 -8.79
N ARG A 319 15.89 2.11 -8.94
CA ARG A 319 16.15 3.03 -7.83
C ARG A 319 15.59 4.41 -8.14
N CYS A 320 15.09 5.09 -7.12
CA CYS A 320 14.50 6.42 -7.21
C CYS A 320 15.51 7.56 -7.08
N TYR A 321 16.79 7.23 -7.08
CA TYR A 321 17.89 8.15 -6.85
C TYR A 321 19.12 7.73 -7.68
N ASN A 322 19.93 8.71 -8.08
CA ASN A 322 21.22 8.46 -8.71
C ASN A 322 22.20 7.91 -7.68
N SER A 323 22.57 6.64 -7.77
CA SER A 323 23.69 6.10 -7.00
C SER A 323 25.00 6.65 -7.57
N HIS A 324 25.58 7.67 -6.96
CA HIS A 324 27.03 7.85 -7.05
C HIS A 324 27.66 6.73 -6.19
N PRO A 325 28.66 6.00 -6.70
CA PRO A 325 29.35 5.02 -5.87
C PRO A 325 29.96 5.75 -4.68
N PHE A 326 29.56 5.35 -3.47
CA PHE A 326 30.25 5.76 -2.25
C PHE A 326 31.68 5.19 -2.33
N THR A 327 32.65 6.02 -2.69
CA THR A 327 34.05 5.75 -2.43
C THR A 327 34.26 5.84 -0.93
N VAL A 328 34.23 4.68 -0.26
CA VAL A 328 34.79 4.54 1.08
C VAL A 328 36.29 4.77 0.95
N THR A 329 36.74 5.98 1.28
CA THR A 329 38.16 6.23 1.52
C THR A 329 38.44 5.76 2.94
N HIS A 330 39.00 4.57 3.06
CA HIS A 330 39.71 4.19 4.29
C HIS A 330 40.90 5.15 4.41
N ARG A 331 40.95 5.91 5.51
CA ARG A 331 42.18 6.53 6.01
C ARG A 331 42.73 5.68 7.14
#